data_AF-A0A7C8DM86-F1
#
_entry.id   AF-A0A7C8DM86-F1
#
_cell.length_a   1.000
_cell.length_b   1.000
_cell.length_c   1.000
_cell.angle_alpha   90.00
_cell.angle_beta   90.00
_cell.angle_gamma   90.00
#
_symmetry.space_group_name_H-M   'P 1'
#
loop_
_entity.id
_entity.type
_entity.pdbx_description
1 polymer ?
#
loop_
_entity_poly.entity_id
_entity_poly.type
_entity_poly.pdbx_seq_one_letter_code
_entity_poly.pdbx_strand_id
1 'polypeptide(L)'
;MGTFEAFYASPTQHPFLLWAAAGAALIYCATRTNLDATVRRYCFALVVLSGLDAWMSSAHIYGIGALEGMAASVVPLFFVLAGDTRFLIVAVAGRPAGKLEINRRTAALAAGLTVLVPVTTQVILRWLPESMNHARVMFFIYEALFVL
;
A
#
# COMPACT_ATOMS: atom_id res chain seq x y z
N MET A 1 -28.94 19.78 2.23
CA MET A 1 -27.83 18.83 2.49
C MET A 1 -26.84 19.51 3.41
N GLY A 2 -26.51 18.87 4.53
CA GLY A 2 -25.65 19.49 5.56
C GLY A 2 -24.23 19.68 5.04
N THR A 3 -23.53 20.68 5.55
CA THR A 3 -22.11 20.95 5.24
C THR A 3 -21.21 19.72 5.44
N PHE A 4 -21.57 18.82 6.36
CA PHE A 4 -20.86 17.57 6.62
C PHE A 4 -21.05 16.50 5.52
N GLU A 5 -22.26 16.31 5.00
CA GLU A 5 -22.50 15.39 3.87
C GLU A 5 -21.82 15.89 2.59
N ALA A 6 -21.84 17.20 2.36
CA ALA A 6 -21.14 17.81 1.23
C ALA A 6 -19.61 17.64 1.33
N PHE A 7 -19.06 17.71 2.55
CA PHE A 7 -17.65 17.40 2.78
C PHE A 7 -17.33 15.92 2.58
N TYR A 8 -18.21 15.01 3.06
CA TYR A 8 -18.01 13.56 2.89
C TYR A 8 -18.14 13.07 1.45
N ALA A 9 -18.97 13.74 0.66
CA ALA A 9 -19.11 13.48 -0.77
C ALA A 9 -18.02 14.17 -1.61
N SER A 10 -17.15 14.99 -0.99
CA SER A 10 -16.14 15.74 -1.73
C SER A 10 -15.05 14.83 -2.28
N PRO A 11 -14.70 14.96 -3.57
CA PRO A 11 -13.59 14.20 -4.17
C PRO A 11 -12.23 14.51 -3.52
N THR A 12 -12.13 15.60 -2.75
CA THR A 12 -10.91 16.00 -2.05
C THR A 12 -10.75 15.40 -0.66
N GLN A 13 -11.81 14.85 -0.06
CA GLN A 13 -11.78 14.39 1.33
C GLN A 13 -10.79 13.22 1.51
N HIS A 14 -10.92 12.17 0.69
CA HIS A 14 -10.07 10.97 0.79
C HIS A 14 -8.58 11.28 0.55
N PRO A 15 -8.20 11.96 -0.54
CA PRO A 15 -6.80 12.37 -0.75
C PRO A 15 -6.25 13.21 0.39
N PHE A 16 -7.04 14.17 0.89
CA PHE A 16 -6.62 15.06 1.97
C PHE A 16 -6.37 14.31 3.29
N LEU A 17 -7.24 13.38 3.66
CA LEU A 17 -7.05 12.56 4.86
C LEU A 17 -5.77 11.72 4.77
N LEU A 18 -5.48 11.17 3.60
CA LEU A 18 -4.25 10.41 3.37
C LEU A 18 -3.00 11.30 3.45
N TRP A 19 -3.04 12.50 2.88
CA TRP A 19 -1.94 13.48 3.02
C TRP A 19 -1.75 13.94 4.47
N ALA A 20 -2.84 14.18 5.21
CA ALA A 20 -2.78 14.53 6.62
C ALA A 20 -2.17 13.40 7.46
N ALA A 21 -2.57 12.15 7.20
CA ALA A 21 -1.98 10.98 7.84
C ALA A 21 -0.48 10.82 7.51
N ALA A 22 -0.10 11.02 6.24
CA ALA A 22 1.29 11.01 5.80
C ALA A 22 2.12 12.09 6.50
N GLY A 23 1.59 13.31 6.63
CA GLY A 23 2.21 14.41 7.36
C GLY A 23 2.39 14.11 8.85
N ALA A 24 1.34 13.58 9.50
CA ALA A 24 1.41 13.17 10.91
C ALA A 24 2.46 12.07 11.13
N ALA A 25 2.53 11.08 10.24
CA ALA A 25 3.54 10.02 10.29
C ALA A 25 4.96 10.57 10.11
N LEU A 26 5.15 11.55 9.23
CA LEU A 26 6.45 12.22 9.03
C LEU A 26 6.90 12.97 10.29
N ILE A 27 6.00 13.73 10.92
CA ILE A 27 6.26 14.43 12.19
C ILE A 27 6.61 13.41 13.28
N TYR A 28 5.86 12.33 13.40
CA TYR A 28 6.13 11.26 14.35
C TYR A 28 7.53 10.65 14.15
N CYS A 29 7.90 10.32 12.90
CA CYS A 29 9.22 9.77 12.60
C CYS A 29 10.35 10.77 12.82
N ALA A 30 10.13 12.06 12.54
CA ALA A 30 11.10 13.12 12.75
C ALA A 30 11.36 13.38 14.24
N THR A 31 10.30 13.40 15.04
CA THR A 31 10.35 13.73 16.48
C THR A 31 10.84 12.56 17.35
N ARG A 32 10.79 11.32 16.86
CA ARG A 32 11.26 10.17 17.62
C ARG A 32 12.78 10.04 17.55
N THR A 33 13.47 10.15 18.68
CA THR A 33 14.94 10.07 18.77
C THR A 33 15.47 8.63 18.82
N ASN A 34 14.68 7.70 19.35
CA ASN A 34 15.07 6.29 19.55
C ASN A 34 14.78 5.37 18.33
N LEU A 35 14.49 5.93 17.15
CA LEU A 35 14.31 5.13 15.93
C LEU A 35 15.64 4.89 15.25
N ASP A 36 15.91 3.62 14.92
CA ASP A 36 17.04 3.24 14.08
C ASP A 36 16.98 3.98 12.72
N ALA A 37 18.16 4.34 12.20
CA ALA A 37 18.27 5.10 10.97
C ALA A 37 17.66 4.38 9.76
N THR A 38 17.72 3.04 9.70
CA THR A 38 17.13 2.29 8.57
C THR A 38 15.61 2.31 8.63
N VAL A 39 15.02 2.17 9.82
CA VAL A 39 13.59 2.29 10.05
C VAL A 39 13.11 3.70 9.73
N ARG A 40 13.83 4.73 10.17
CA ARG A 40 13.48 6.13 9.86
C ARG A 40 13.45 6.39 8.36
N ARG A 41 14.49 5.95 7.63
CA ARG A 41 14.55 6.07 6.16
C ARG A 41 13.41 5.34 5.48
N TYR A 42 13.12 4.13 5.96
CA TYR A 42 12.02 3.33 5.45
C TYR A 42 10.66 4.01 5.66
N CYS A 43 10.37 4.50 6.87
CA CYS A 43 9.15 5.25 7.16
C CYS A 43 9.04 6.51 6.30
N PHE A 44 10.14 7.23 6.08
CA PHE A 44 10.14 8.40 5.18
C PHE A 44 9.79 8.01 3.74
N ALA A 45 10.37 6.92 3.23
CA ALA A 45 10.01 6.39 1.91
C ALA A 45 8.52 6.00 1.82
N LEU A 46 7.97 5.39 2.88
CA LEU A 46 6.55 5.05 2.94
C LEU A 46 5.63 6.28 2.97
N VAL A 47 6.02 7.34 3.68
CA VAL A 47 5.28 8.61 3.67
C VAL A 47 5.24 9.19 2.26
N VAL A 48 6.39 9.24 1.57
CA VAL A 48 6.46 9.74 0.19
C VAL A 48 5.60 8.88 -0.73
N LEU A 49 5.73 7.56 -0.65
CA LEU A 49 4.93 6.63 -1.45
C LEU A 49 3.43 6.80 -1.20
N SER A 50 3.00 6.92 0.05
CA SER A 50 1.59 7.09 0.42
C SER A 50 1.06 8.46 -0.01
N GLY A 51 1.90 9.50 0.02
CA GLY A 51 1.54 10.82 -0.47
C GLY A 51 1.37 10.86 -1.99
N LEU A 52 2.23 10.13 -2.72
CA LEU A 52 2.11 9.93 -4.16
C LEU A 52 0.86 9.10 -4.52
N ASP A 53 0.61 8.03 -3.79
CA ASP A 53 -0.59 7.19 -3.94
C ASP A 53 -1.84 8.04 -3.75
N ALA A 54 -1.94 8.79 -2.65
CA ALA A 54 -3.05 9.70 -2.38
C ALA A 54 -3.25 10.76 -3.46
N TRP A 55 -2.18 11.22 -4.10
CA TRP A 55 -2.27 12.18 -5.21
C TRP A 55 -2.78 11.55 -6.51
N MET A 56 -2.48 10.27 -6.72
CA MET A 56 -2.84 9.51 -7.92
C MET A 56 -4.01 8.53 -7.72
N SER A 57 -4.64 8.51 -6.54
CA SER A 57 -5.63 7.49 -6.16
C SER A 57 -6.98 7.63 -6.87
N SER A 58 -7.25 8.78 -7.48
CA SER A 58 -8.40 8.96 -8.36
C SER A 58 -7.96 8.80 -9.82
N ALA A 59 -8.83 8.21 -10.66
CA ALA A 59 -8.66 8.15 -12.12
C ALA A 59 -8.36 9.55 -12.73
N HIS A 60 -8.63 10.61 -11.97
CA HIS A 60 -8.22 11.98 -12.18
C HIS A 60 -7.08 12.37 -11.22
N ILE A 61 -5.90 12.71 -11.75
CA ILE A 61 -4.81 13.29 -10.97
C ILE A 61 -5.15 14.76 -10.70
N TYR A 62 -5.14 15.14 -9.43
CA TYR A 62 -5.39 16.51 -9.02
C TYR A 62 -4.35 17.46 -9.65
N GLY A 63 -4.81 18.40 -10.49
CA GLY A 63 -3.97 19.38 -11.17
C GLY A 63 -3.46 18.98 -12.57
N ILE A 64 -3.69 17.75 -13.02
CA ILE A 64 -3.25 17.28 -14.35
C ILE A 64 -4.44 16.81 -15.21
N GLY A 65 -5.37 16.05 -14.64
CA GLY A 65 -6.50 15.48 -15.39
C GLY A 65 -6.54 13.96 -15.32
N ALA A 66 -7.31 13.33 -16.21
CA ALA A 66 -7.48 11.88 -16.21
C ALA A 66 -6.22 11.16 -16.69
N LEU A 67 -5.90 10.01 -16.07
CA LEU A 67 -4.89 9.11 -16.62
C LEU A 67 -5.47 8.43 -17.87
N GLU A 68 -4.76 8.52 -19.00
CA GLU A 68 -5.18 7.93 -20.27
C GLU A 68 -4.31 6.72 -20.67
N GLY A 69 -4.88 5.86 -21.52
CA GLY A 69 -4.19 4.70 -22.07
C GLY A 69 -3.69 3.73 -21.01
N MET A 70 -2.46 3.26 -21.17
CA MET A 70 -1.84 2.25 -20.28
C MET A 70 -1.65 2.75 -18.85
N ALA A 71 -1.50 4.07 -18.65
CA ALA A 71 -1.26 4.66 -17.33
C ALA A 71 -2.47 4.49 -16.39
N ALA A 72 -3.69 4.47 -16.93
CA ALA A 72 -4.92 4.24 -16.18
C ALA A 72 -4.96 2.87 -15.48
N SER A 73 -4.23 1.89 -16.00
CA SER A 73 -4.14 0.54 -15.41
C SER A 73 -2.84 0.33 -14.63
N VAL A 74 -1.71 0.84 -15.13
CA VAL A 74 -0.39 0.60 -14.53
C VAL A 74 -0.21 1.38 -13.23
N VAL A 75 -0.69 2.62 -13.13
CA VAL A 75 -0.50 3.46 -11.94
C VAL A 75 -1.23 2.87 -10.72
N PRO A 76 -2.53 2.51 -10.79
CA PRO A 76 -3.20 1.85 -9.68
C PRO A 76 -2.57 0.51 -9.32
N LEU A 77 -2.18 -0.29 -10.32
CA LEU A 77 -1.51 -1.57 -10.08
C LEU A 77 -0.18 -1.38 -9.35
N PHE A 78 0.62 -0.39 -9.74
CA PHE A 78 1.86 -0.06 -9.05
C PHE A 78 1.62 0.26 -7.58
N PHE A 79 0.62 1.08 -7.26
CA PHE A 79 0.35 1.45 -5.88
C PHE A 79 -0.19 0.31 -5.01
N VAL A 80 -1.00 -0.59 -5.59
CA VAL A 80 -1.38 -1.83 -4.92
C VAL A 80 -0.14 -2.67 -4.60
N LEU A 81 0.69 -2.96 -5.60
CA LEU A 81 1.89 -3.77 -5.42
C LEU A 81 2.90 -3.10 -4.47
N ALA A 82 3.05 -1.79 -4.53
CA ALA A 82 3.91 -1.04 -3.61
C ALA A 82 3.35 -1.06 -2.18
N GLY A 83 2.03 -1.00 -2.04
CA GLY A 83 1.30 -1.16 -0.78
C GLY A 83 1.50 -2.55 -0.16
N ASP A 84 1.54 -3.60 -0.97
CA ASP A 84 1.81 -4.97 -0.52
C ASP A 84 3.28 -5.16 -0.13
N THR A 85 4.18 -4.63 -0.97
CA THR A 85 5.63 -4.72 -0.78
C THR A 85 6.06 -4.14 0.56
N ARG A 86 5.36 -3.12 1.07
CA ARG A 86 5.72 -2.50 2.36
C ARG A 86 5.57 -3.46 3.55
N PHE A 87 4.56 -4.33 3.53
CA PHE A 87 4.38 -5.30 4.60
C PHE A 87 5.40 -6.42 4.46
N LEU A 88 5.64 -6.86 3.24
CA LEU A 88 6.58 -7.93 2.94
C LEU A 88 8.03 -7.54 3.23
N ILE A 89 8.45 -6.30 2.95
CA ILE A 89 9.77 -5.79 3.36
C ILE A 89 9.93 -5.86 4.87
N VAL A 90 8.93 -5.43 5.64
CA VAL A 90 9.00 -5.48 7.11
C VAL A 90 9.07 -6.92 7.59
N ALA A 91 8.31 -7.84 6.98
CA ALA A 91 8.31 -9.26 7.32
C ALA A 91 9.67 -9.93 7.06
N VAL A 92 10.31 -9.66 5.91
CA VAL A 92 11.55 -10.36 5.51
C VAL A 92 12.84 -9.65 5.91
N ALA A 93 12.81 -8.33 6.11
CA ALA A 93 13.96 -7.51 6.48
C ALA A 93 13.96 -7.12 7.98
N GLY A 94 12.88 -7.40 8.70
CA GLY A 94 12.76 -7.17 10.13
C GLY A 94 13.79 -7.96 10.93
N ARG A 95 14.50 -7.27 11.82
CA ARG A 95 15.47 -7.86 12.74
C ARG A 95 15.12 -7.58 14.20
N PRO A 96 15.58 -8.44 15.13
CA PRO A 96 15.51 -8.14 16.57
C PRO A 96 16.12 -6.77 16.88
N ALA A 97 15.63 -6.11 17.93
CA ALA A 97 15.99 -4.74 18.33
C ALA A 97 15.45 -3.62 17.42
N GLY A 98 14.43 -3.88 16.60
CA GLY A 98 13.72 -2.83 15.86
C GLY A 98 14.54 -2.23 14.71
N LYS A 99 15.30 -3.09 14.01
CA LYS A 99 16.10 -2.71 12.85
C LYS A 99 15.54 -3.31 11.57
N LEU A 100 15.76 -2.62 10.45
CA LEU A 100 15.51 -3.15 9.12
C LEU A 100 16.84 -3.36 8.38
N GLU A 101 17.09 -4.59 7.93
CA GLU A 101 18.24 -4.95 7.10
C GLU A 101 17.83 -5.17 5.65
N ILE A 102 17.77 -4.07 4.90
CA ILE A 102 17.42 -4.11 3.48
C ILE A 102 18.71 -4.37 2.68
N ASN A 103 18.80 -5.57 2.11
CA ASN A 103 19.85 -5.97 1.18
C ASN A 103 19.20 -6.49 -0.11
N ARG A 104 20.01 -6.77 -1.14
CA ARG A 104 19.49 -7.24 -2.44
C ARG A 104 18.63 -8.49 -2.32
N ARG A 105 18.96 -9.39 -1.39
CA ARG A 105 18.22 -10.64 -1.17
C ARG A 105 16.86 -10.38 -0.53
N THR A 106 16.80 -9.57 0.55
CA THR A 106 15.53 -9.25 1.22
C THR A 106 14.63 -8.42 0.31
N ALA A 107 15.19 -7.49 -0.46
CA ALA A 107 14.44 -6.74 -1.48
C ALA A 107 13.89 -7.66 -2.59
N ALA A 108 14.70 -8.59 -3.12
CA ALA A 108 14.25 -9.53 -4.14
C ALA A 108 13.19 -10.51 -3.62
N LEU A 109 13.32 -10.99 -2.37
CA LEU A 109 12.31 -11.83 -1.74
C LEU A 109 10.98 -11.09 -1.55
N ALA A 110 11.01 -9.85 -1.03
CA ALA A 110 9.82 -9.04 -0.88
C ALA A 110 9.15 -8.80 -2.24
N ALA A 111 9.90 -8.39 -3.26
CA ALA A 111 9.37 -8.19 -4.61
C ALA A 111 8.81 -9.48 -5.23
N GLY A 112 9.48 -10.63 -5.02
CA GLY A 112 9.00 -11.93 -5.46
C GLY A 112 7.67 -12.31 -4.80
N LEU A 113 7.55 -12.09 -3.48
CA LEU A 113 6.30 -12.34 -2.74
C LEU A 113 5.17 -11.40 -3.15
N THR A 114 5.47 -10.12 -3.44
CA THR A 114 4.48 -9.15 -3.94
C THR A 114 3.81 -9.63 -5.23
N VAL A 115 4.53 -10.35 -6.09
CA VAL A 115 3.95 -10.94 -7.31
C VAL A 115 3.33 -12.31 -7.02
N LEU A 116 3.99 -13.13 -6.21
CA LEU A 116 3.57 -14.49 -5.93
C LEU A 116 2.24 -14.56 -5.18
N VAL A 117 2.01 -13.69 -4.20
CA VAL A 117 0.78 -13.72 -3.38
C VAL A 117 -0.47 -13.47 -4.24
N PRO A 118 -0.57 -12.38 -5.03
CA PRO A 118 -1.72 -12.18 -5.91
C PRO A 118 -1.90 -13.32 -6.94
N VAL A 119 -0.82 -13.81 -7.54
CA VAL A 119 -0.89 -14.93 -8.51
C VAL A 119 -1.42 -16.19 -7.83
N THR A 120 -0.95 -16.50 -6.63
CA THR A 120 -1.39 -17.68 -5.88
C THR A 120 -2.85 -17.55 -5.45
N THR A 121 -3.29 -16.36 -5.02
CA THR A 121 -4.70 -16.08 -4.75
C THR A 121 -5.58 -16.36 -5.97
N GLN A 122 -5.18 -15.87 -7.16
CA GLN A 122 -5.94 -16.09 -8.40
C GLN A 122 -5.97 -17.58 -8.79
N VAL A 123 -4.87 -18.30 -8.63
CA VAL A 123 -4.82 -19.74 -8.88
C VAL A 123 -5.76 -20.48 -7.93
N ILE A 124 -5.73 -20.22 -6.62
CA ILE A 124 -6.60 -20.88 -5.64
C ILE A 124 -8.07 -20.60 -5.94
N LEU A 125 -8.43 -19.35 -6.23
CA LEU A 125 -9.80 -18.96 -6.56
C LEU A 125 -10.35 -19.69 -7.80
N ARG A 126 -9.49 -20.04 -8.76
CA ARG A 126 -9.89 -20.80 -9.96
C ARG A 126 -10.34 -22.23 -9.64
N TRP A 127 -9.89 -22.80 -8.52
CA TRP A 127 -10.28 -24.14 -8.08
C TRP A 127 -11.52 -24.15 -7.19
N LEU A 128 -12.09 -22.98 -6.88
CA LEU A 128 -13.22 -22.84 -5.99
C LEU A 128 -14.55 -22.75 -6.74
N PRO A 129 -15.66 -23.29 -6.18
CA PRO A 129 -16.97 -23.22 -6.82
C PRO A 129 -17.49 -21.79 -6.93
N GLU A 130 -18.14 -21.46 -8.06
CA GLU A 130 -18.74 -20.14 -8.31
C GLU A 130 -19.86 -19.76 -7.31
N SER A 131 -20.42 -20.73 -6.59
CA SER A 131 -21.47 -20.53 -5.59
C SER A 131 -20.98 -19.89 -4.29
N MET A 132 -19.67 -19.75 -4.10
CA MET A 132 -19.11 -19.09 -2.92
C MET A 132 -19.06 -17.58 -3.07
N ASN A 133 -19.13 -16.87 -1.94
CA ASN A 133 -18.95 -15.42 -1.91
C ASN A 133 -17.50 -15.06 -2.26
N HIS A 134 -17.22 -14.91 -3.56
CA HIS A 134 -15.89 -14.73 -4.13
C HIS A 134 -15.10 -13.59 -3.48
N ALA A 135 -15.74 -12.47 -3.14
CA ALA A 135 -15.08 -11.34 -2.51
C ALA A 135 -14.53 -11.68 -1.11
N ARG A 136 -15.34 -12.36 -0.28
CA ARG A 136 -14.93 -12.75 1.09
C ARG A 136 -13.86 -13.83 1.07
N VAL A 137 -14.00 -14.81 0.18
CA VAL A 137 -13.04 -15.92 0.05
C VAL A 137 -11.71 -15.43 -0.53
N MET A 138 -11.74 -14.52 -1.51
CA MET A 138 -10.55 -13.85 -2.03
C MET A 138 -9.80 -13.12 -0.92
N PHE A 139 -10.51 -12.31 -0.14
CA PHE A 139 -9.92 -11.59 0.98
C PHE A 139 -9.28 -12.55 2.00
N PHE A 140 -9.99 -13.62 2.38
CA PHE A 140 -9.46 -14.62 3.31
C PHE A 140 -8.20 -15.32 2.80
N ILE A 141 -8.19 -15.78 1.53
CA ILE A 141 -7.02 -16.43 0.92
C ILE A 141 -5.85 -15.45 0.84
N TYR A 142 -6.12 -14.20 0.45
CA TYR A 142 -5.11 -13.16 0.35
C TYR A 142 -4.45 -12.87 1.70
N GLU A 143 -5.24 -12.63 2.75
CA GLU A 143 -4.73 -12.43 4.11
C GLU A 143 -3.97 -13.65 4.63
N ALA A 144 -4.47 -14.87 4.40
CA ALA A 144 -3.79 -16.09 4.80
C ALA A 144 -2.40 -16.21 4.16
N LEU A 145 -2.26 -15.86 2.88
CA LEU A 145 -0.98 -15.88 2.17
C LEU A 145 -0.01 -14.77 2.64
N PHE A 146 -0.52 -13.68 3.23
CA PHE A 146 0.33 -12.64 3.84
C PHE A 146 0.84 -13.01 5.23
N VAL A 147 0.14 -13.89 5.95
CA VAL A 147 0.45 -14.27 7.34
C VAL A 147 1.26 -15.57 7.44
N LEU A 148 1.16 -16.46 6.44
CA LEU A 148 1.91 -17.73 6.34
C LEU A 148 3.38 -17.52 5.92
#